data_AF-A0A933L3W7-F1
#
_entry.id   AF-A0A933L3W7-F1
#
_cell.length_a   1.000
_cell.length_b   1.000
_cell.length_c   1.000
_cell.angle_alpha   90.00
_cell.angle_beta   90.00
_cell.angle_gamma   90.00
#
_symmetry.space_group_name_H-M   'P 1'
#
loop_
_entity.id
_entity.type
_entity.pdbx_description
1 polymer ?
#
loop_
_entity_poly.entity_id
_entity_poly.type
_entity_poly.pdbx_seq_one_letter_code
_entity_poly.pdbx_strand_id
1 'polypeptide(L)'
;MVQYSKLRRWTDTGARDRTIDRLLGLRAGLRQDVTSNNKQQSFHLATWNIRDFGGHRLNPGPRLDEALLYIAEVISAFDLVAVQEVNENLGEFHALVGLLGPNWDYIVTDPSGNLERLAFVFDTRKIRFRHVAGEIVLPPRKGKPAPVQFNRTPFLLAFQAGWFKFNICTVHLLYGDADDTTERKREIRDIASFFTERQKKDGETYILLGDFNILNPEDETMSALLGSGFEVRPQLRLPTAVQSANFYDQIAVRTEDKLVEIATAGTVKWQDYVFRDADLAEYAPLMPTTTKQGKPAKTDLAAFRKWRTWQMSDHQLLWAEIKMDFTESYLASLRSSETPVANFTPETGPRADANGAPG
;
A
#
# COMPACT_ATOMS: atom_id res chain seq x y z
N MET A 1 16.71 -7.35 1.66
CA MET A 1 17.25 -7.65 0.31
C MET A 1 16.58 -8.92 -0.15
N VAL A 2 16.04 -8.93 -1.36
CA VAL A 2 15.28 -10.06 -1.89
C VAL A 2 16.15 -11.32 -2.02
N GLN A 3 15.57 -12.47 -1.68
CA GLN A 3 16.22 -13.77 -1.65
C GLN A 3 16.10 -14.48 -3.01
N TYR A 4 17.06 -14.26 -3.90
CA TYR A 4 17.10 -14.95 -5.21
C TYR A 4 17.77 -16.32 -5.18
N SER A 5 18.27 -16.77 -4.02
CA SER A 5 19.10 -17.98 -3.91
C SER A 5 18.42 -19.25 -4.40
N LYS A 6 17.08 -19.26 -4.50
CA LYS A 6 16.29 -20.37 -5.07
C LYS A 6 16.36 -20.44 -6.60
N LEU A 7 16.63 -19.35 -7.32
CA LEU A 7 16.72 -19.34 -8.80
C LEU A 7 17.74 -20.34 -9.33
N ARG A 8 18.87 -20.52 -8.63
CA ARG A 8 19.91 -21.50 -9.03
C ARG A 8 19.41 -22.95 -9.08
N ARG A 9 18.28 -23.24 -8.42
CA ARG A 9 17.68 -24.58 -8.33
C ARG A 9 16.54 -24.80 -9.33
N TRP A 10 16.19 -23.79 -10.13
CA TRP A 10 15.18 -23.94 -11.16
C TRP A 10 15.70 -24.84 -12.27
N THR A 11 14.95 -25.91 -12.56
CA THR A 11 15.28 -26.89 -13.59
C THR A 11 14.85 -26.44 -14.98
N ASP A 12 13.81 -25.62 -15.08
CA ASP A 12 13.44 -24.93 -16.33
C ASP A 12 14.42 -23.76 -16.55
N THR A 13 15.42 -24.00 -17.40
CA THR A 13 16.44 -22.99 -17.73
C THR A 13 15.86 -21.82 -18.50
N GLY A 14 14.83 -22.02 -19.34
CA GLY A 14 14.18 -20.94 -20.08
C GLY A 14 13.44 -19.99 -19.15
N ALA A 15 12.66 -20.52 -18.21
CA ALA A 15 12.00 -19.71 -17.18
C ALA A 15 13.02 -18.99 -16.28
N ARG A 16 14.10 -19.68 -15.89
CA ARG A 16 15.17 -19.09 -15.07
C ARG A 16 15.85 -17.91 -15.77
N ASP A 17 16.25 -18.09 -17.02
CA ASP A 17 16.99 -17.06 -17.76
C ASP A 17 16.09 -15.85 -18.07
N ARG A 18 14.84 -16.09 -18.49
CA ARG A 18 13.81 -15.04 -18.60
C ARG A 18 13.66 -14.27 -17.29
N THR A 19 13.53 -14.97 -16.17
CA THR A 19 13.37 -14.36 -14.84
C THR A 19 14.55 -13.49 -14.47
N ILE A 20 15.77 -13.95 -14.73
CA ILE A 20 17.00 -13.20 -14.46
C ILE A 20 17.02 -11.91 -15.29
N ASP A 21 16.78 -12.00 -16.60
CA ASP A 21 16.80 -10.83 -17.48
C ASP A 21 15.76 -9.78 -17.06
N ARG A 22 14.55 -10.24 -16.74
CA ARG A 22 13.46 -9.36 -16.28
C ARG A 22 13.73 -8.77 -14.90
N LEU A 23 14.32 -9.52 -13.97
CA LEU A 23 14.76 -8.99 -12.68
C LEU A 23 15.88 -7.95 -12.83
N LEU A 24 16.85 -8.17 -13.71
CA LEU A 24 17.92 -7.19 -13.95
C LEU A 24 17.36 -5.89 -14.54
N GLY A 25 16.45 -6.00 -15.51
CA GLY A 25 15.72 -4.84 -16.07
C GLY A 25 14.90 -4.09 -15.02
N LEU A 26 14.09 -4.82 -14.25
CA LEU A 26 13.26 -4.26 -13.17
C LEU A 26 14.11 -3.55 -12.11
N ARG A 27 15.23 -4.15 -11.70
CA ARG A 27 16.17 -3.56 -10.74
C ARG A 27 16.83 -2.29 -11.25
N ALA A 28 17.17 -2.25 -12.53
CA ALA A 28 17.72 -1.05 -13.16
C ALA A 28 16.66 0.06 -13.23
N GLY A 29 15.44 -0.28 -13.64
CA GLY A 29 14.30 0.65 -13.69
C GLY A 29 13.91 1.23 -12.34
N LEU A 30 13.76 0.39 -11.32
CA LEU A 30 13.41 0.85 -9.97
C LEU A 30 14.45 1.82 -9.39
N ARG A 31 15.74 1.67 -9.71
CA ARG A 31 16.77 2.64 -9.30
C ARG A 31 16.69 3.99 -9.99
N GLN A 32 16.00 4.06 -11.13
CA GLN A 32 15.75 5.30 -11.87
C GLN A 32 14.44 5.94 -11.40
N ASP A 33 13.40 5.13 -11.23
CA ASP A 33 12.05 5.60 -10.91
C ASP A 33 11.84 5.89 -9.43
N VAL A 34 12.54 5.18 -8.55
CA VAL A 34 12.43 5.29 -7.10
C VAL A 34 13.75 5.78 -6.54
N THR A 35 13.71 6.82 -5.71
CA THR A 35 14.90 7.29 -5.01
C THR A 35 15.45 6.19 -4.11
N SER A 36 16.76 6.20 -3.86
CA SER A 36 17.39 5.17 -3.04
C SER A 36 16.74 5.05 -1.66
N ASN A 37 16.36 3.83 -1.29
CA ASN A 37 15.86 3.50 0.05
C ASN A 37 17.01 3.42 1.07
N ASN A 38 16.68 3.24 2.35
CA ASN A 38 17.62 3.24 3.50
C ASN A 38 18.30 4.59 3.84
N LYS A 39 17.80 5.74 3.35
CA LYS A 39 18.29 7.07 3.73
C LYS A 39 18.05 7.34 5.21
N GLN A 40 18.92 8.02 5.95
CA GLN A 40 18.66 8.30 7.37
C GLN A 40 17.58 9.37 7.60
N GLN A 41 17.32 10.25 6.62
CA GLN A 41 16.40 11.37 6.81
C GLN A 41 14.95 11.11 6.38
N SER A 42 14.68 10.02 5.65
CA SER A 42 13.38 9.74 5.05
C SER A 42 13.08 8.25 5.01
N PHE A 43 11.82 7.90 4.74
CA PHE A 43 11.38 6.54 4.44
C PHE A 43 10.40 6.55 3.26
N HIS A 44 10.29 5.41 2.61
CA HIS A 44 9.43 5.19 1.46
C HIS A 44 8.13 4.48 1.87
N LEU A 45 7.01 5.19 1.76
CA LEU A 45 5.66 4.67 1.97
C LEU A 45 5.01 4.35 0.62
N ALA A 46 4.38 3.19 0.50
CA ALA A 46 3.65 2.79 -0.70
C ALA A 46 2.28 2.18 -0.40
N THR A 47 1.41 2.18 -1.40
CA THR A 47 0.16 1.41 -1.44
C THR A 47 0.04 0.66 -2.76
N TRP A 48 -0.43 -0.59 -2.70
CA TRP A 48 -0.59 -1.42 -3.88
C TRP A 48 -1.69 -2.46 -3.72
N ASN A 49 -2.75 -2.34 -4.51
CA ASN A 49 -3.68 -3.44 -4.75
C ASN A 49 -2.97 -4.47 -5.64
N ILE A 50 -2.80 -5.70 -5.16
CA ILE A 50 -2.05 -6.74 -5.89
C ILE A 50 -2.96 -7.75 -6.60
N ARG A 51 -4.27 -7.48 -6.71
CA ARG A 51 -5.27 -8.21 -7.49
C ARG A 51 -5.43 -9.69 -7.15
N ASP A 52 -6.44 -10.05 -6.36
CA ASP A 52 -6.84 -11.44 -6.05
C ASP A 52 -5.64 -12.32 -5.64
N PHE A 53 -4.76 -11.83 -4.77
CA PHE A 53 -3.46 -12.45 -4.49
C PHE A 53 -3.58 -13.65 -3.55
N GLY A 54 -3.15 -14.84 -4.00
CA GLY A 54 -3.54 -16.10 -3.39
C GLY A 54 -4.99 -16.53 -3.70
N GLY A 55 -5.70 -15.77 -4.52
CA GLY A 55 -7.03 -16.08 -5.01
C GLY A 55 -7.00 -16.75 -6.38
N HIS A 56 -7.93 -17.69 -6.58
CA HIS A 56 -8.14 -18.36 -7.88
C HIS A 56 -9.59 -18.24 -8.33
N ARG A 57 -10.34 -17.27 -7.76
CA ARG A 57 -11.76 -17.10 -8.05
C ARG A 57 -11.95 -16.57 -9.46
N LEU A 58 -11.13 -15.62 -9.88
CA LEU A 58 -11.26 -14.94 -11.17
C LEU A 58 -10.11 -15.27 -12.13
N ASN A 59 -8.91 -15.55 -11.61
CA ASN A 59 -7.78 -16.04 -12.39
C ASN A 59 -7.91 -17.55 -12.66
N PRO A 60 -7.82 -18.04 -13.92
CA PRO A 60 -7.87 -19.47 -14.24
C PRO A 60 -6.60 -20.26 -13.90
N GLY A 61 -5.52 -19.65 -13.39
CA GLY A 61 -4.31 -20.35 -12.96
C GLY A 61 -3.57 -19.67 -11.80
N PRO A 62 -2.59 -20.34 -11.15
CA PRO A 62 -1.77 -19.71 -10.12
C PRO A 62 -0.83 -18.63 -10.71
N ARG A 63 -0.24 -17.81 -9.84
CA ARG A 63 0.86 -16.93 -10.25
C ARG A 63 2.09 -17.77 -10.58
N LEU A 64 2.87 -17.31 -11.56
CA LEU A 64 4.19 -17.86 -11.85
C LEU A 64 5.14 -17.55 -10.69
N ASP A 65 6.08 -18.46 -10.41
CA ASP A 65 7.09 -18.27 -9.37
C ASP A 65 7.92 -16.98 -9.59
N GLU A 66 8.19 -16.63 -10.84
CA GLU A 66 8.90 -15.40 -11.21
C GLU A 66 8.08 -14.14 -10.93
N ALA A 67 6.76 -14.22 -10.98
CA ALA A 67 5.89 -13.12 -10.63
C ALA A 67 5.99 -12.78 -9.13
N LEU A 68 6.11 -13.79 -8.26
CA LEU A 68 6.39 -13.58 -6.84
C LEU A 68 7.75 -12.89 -6.61
N LEU A 69 8.77 -13.24 -7.41
CA LEU A 69 10.08 -12.58 -7.36
C LEU A 69 9.99 -11.12 -7.83
N TYR A 70 9.23 -10.82 -8.88
CA TYR A 70 9.04 -9.45 -9.35
C TYR A 70 8.27 -8.60 -8.34
N ILE A 71 7.20 -9.13 -7.73
CA ILE A 71 6.43 -8.46 -6.67
C ILE A 71 7.32 -8.21 -5.44
N ALA A 72 8.11 -9.21 -5.03
CA ALA A 72 9.09 -9.05 -3.96
C ALA A 72 10.11 -7.96 -4.28
N GLU A 73 10.59 -7.89 -5.52
CA GLU A 73 11.53 -6.86 -5.96
C GLU A 73 10.93 -5.46 -5.85
N VAL A 74 9.71 -5.27 -6.35
CA VAL A 74 8.99 -3.99 -6.27
C VAL A 74 8.79 -3.58 -4.81
N ILE A 75 8.25 -4.47 -3.96
CA ILE A 75 8.03 -4.18 -2.53
C ILE A 75 9.34 -3.82 -1.83
N SER A 76 10.44 -4.52 -2.16
CA SER A 76 11.75 -4.29 -1.52
C SER A 76 12.38 -2.92 -1.80
N ALA A 77 11.85 -2.17 -2.76
CA ALA A 77 12.27 -0.79 -3.04
C ALA A 77 11.70 0.22 -2.03
N PHE A 78 10.72 -0.19 -1.21
CA PHE A 78 10.05 0.66 -0.22
C PHE A 78 10.38 0.22 1.21
N ASP A 79 9.94 0.99 2.21
CA ASP A 79 10.15 0.67 3.62
C ASP A 79 8.84 0.22 4.32
N LEU A 80 7.70 0.75 3.88
CA LEU A 80 6.36 0.40 4.35
C LEU A 80 5.40 0.31 3.17
N VAL A 81 4.75 -0.82 2.96
CA VAL A 81 3.80 -1.03 1.87
C VAL A 81 2.46 -1.50 2.42
N ALA A 82 1.39 -0.76 2.13
CA ALA A 82 0.03 -1.24 2.31
C ALA A 82 -0.39 -2.06 1.09
N VAL A 83 -0.96 -3.24 1.33
CA VAL A 83 -1.28 -4.22 0.31
C VAL A 83 -2.77 -4.56 0.40
N GLN A 84 -3.47 -4.42 -0.71
CA GLN A 84 -4.90 -4.77 -0.82
C GLN A 84 -5.09 -6.05 -1.66
N GLU A 85 -6.24 -6.70 -1.49
CA GLU A 85 -6.63 -7.95 -2.14
C GLU A 85 -5.73 -9.17 -1.82
N VAL A 86 -5.27 -9.28 -0.57
CA VAL A 86 -4.67 -10.53 -0.08
C VAL A 86 -5.80 -11.51 0.24
N ASN A 87 -5.87 -12.65 -0.44
CA ASN A 87 -7.03 -13.55 -0.35
C ASN A 87 -6.96 -14.54 0.83
N GLU A 88 -7.94 -15.46 0.88
CA GLU A 88 -8.08 -16.45 1.95
C GLU A 88 -6.81 -17.32 2.14
N ASN A 89 -6.17 -17.73 1.04
CA ASN A 89 -4.97 -18.55 1.04
C ASN A 89 -3.70 -17.69 1.13
N LEU A 90 -3.09 -17.67 2.32
CA LEU A 90 -1.86 -16.93 2.58
C LEU A 90 -0.57 -17.62 2.08
N GLY A 91 -0.65 -18.77 1.40
CA GLY A 91 0.53 -19.51 0.93
C GLY A 91 1.45 -18.67 0.04
N GLU A 92 0.90 -18.03 -1.01
CA GLU A 92 1.63 -17.12 -1.89
C GLU A 92 2.14 -15.89 -1.13
N PHE A 93 1.37 -15.40 -0.15
CA PHE A 93 1.72 -14.23 0.66
C PHE A 93 2.88 -14.50 1.62
N HIS A 94 2.88 -15.64 2.29
CA HIS A 94 4.01 -16.08 3.10
C HIS A 94 5.25 -16.36 2.24
N ALA A 95 5.07 -16.90 1.03
CA ALA A 95 6.16 -17.08 0.08
C ALA A 95 6.78 -15.72 -0.33
N LEU A 96 5.94 -14.74 -0.64
CA LEU A 96 6.34 -13.36 -0.93
C LEU A 96 7.13 -12.73 0.23
N VAL A 97 6.60 -12.76 1.45
CA VAL A 97 7.31 -12.22 2.63
C VAL A 97 8.64 -12.96 2.85
N GLY A 98 8.66 -14.28 2.68
CA GLY A 98 9.89 -15.07 2.74
C GLY A 98 10.93 -14.67 1.70
N LEU A 99 10.51 -14.21 0.51
CA LEU A 99 11.40 -13.67 -0.51
C LEU A 99 11.98 -12.30 -0.12
N LEU A 100 11.22 -11.45 0.59
CA LEU A 100 11.73 -10.14 1.06
C LEU A 100 12.87 -10.28 2.09
N GLY A 101 12.84 -11.38 2.85
CA GLY A 101 13.90 -11.79 3.76
C GLY A 101 13.63 -11.45 5.22
N PRO A 102 14.57 -11.77 6.14
CA PRO A 102 14.31 -11.86 7.58
C PRO A 102 14.08 -10.52 8.30
N ASN A 103 14.37 -9.40 7.62
CA ASN A 103 14.14 -8.07 8.18
C ASN A 103 12.76 -7.51 7.83
N TRP A 104 11.95 -8.27 7.08
CA TRP A 104 10.60 -7.89 6.70
C TRP A 104 9.60 -8.60 7.59
N ASP A 105 8.61 -7.84 8.04
CA ASP A 105 7.50 -8.34 8.83
C ASP A 105 6.18 -7.82 8.23
N TYR A 106 5.07 -8.37 8.68
CA TYR A 106 3.75 -7.98 8.20
C TYR A 106 2.69 -8.07 9.29
N ILE A 107 1.63 -7.28 9.09
CA ILE A 107 0.39 -7.40 9.86
C ILE A 107 -0.74 -7.43 8.85
N VAL A 108 -1.67 -8.37 9.01
CA VAL A 108 -2.79 -8.60 8.09
C VAL A 108 -4.10 -8.75 8.87
N THR A 109 -5.21 -8.27 8.31
CA THR A 109 -6.55 -8.45 8.88
C THR A 109 -7.06 -9.89 8.76
N ASP A 110 -8.13 -10.22 9.48
CA ASP A 110 -8.98 -11.35 9.09
C ASP A 110 -9.71 -11.01 7.77
N PRO A 111 -10.23 -12.00 6.99
CA PRO A 111 -11.00 -11.71 5.80
C PRO A 111 -12.22 -10.84 6.11
N SER A 112 -12.40 -9.79 5.32
CA SER A 112 -13.66 -9.03 5.26
C SER A 112 -14.30 -9.24 3.87
N GLY A 113 -15.19 -8.35 3.42
CA GLY A 113 -15.92 -8.48 2.15
C GLY A 113 -15.11 -9.12 1.00
N ASN A 114 -15.75 -10.03 0.26
CA ASN A 114 -15.12 -10.89 -0.76
C ASN A 114 -14.02 -11.86 -0.28
N LEU A 115 -13.89 -12.09 1.03
CA LEU A 115 -12.82 -12.89 1.66
C LEU A 115 -11.41 -12.30 1.45
N GLU A 116 -11.35 -11.00 1.15
CA GLU A 116 -10.11 -10.26 0.99
C GLU A 116 -9.63 -9.69 2.34
N ARG A 117 -8.31 -9.60 2.47
CA ARG A 117 -7.60 -9.03 3.61
C ARG A 117 -6.82 -7.80 3.19
N LEU A 118 -6.61 -6.93 4.15
CA LEU A 118 -5.72 -5.79 4.05
C LEU A 118 -4.45 -6.08 4.85
N ALA A 119 -3.29 -5.78 4.28
CA ALA A 119 -2.02 -6.03 4.92
C ALA A 119 -1.11 -4.79 4.91
N PHE A 120 -0.21 -4.73 5.88
CA PHE A 120 0.99 -3.91 5.83
C PHE A 120 2.20 -4.82 5.84
N VAL A 121 3.15 -4.58 4.95
CA VAL A 121 4.43 -5.28 4.85
C VAL A 121 5.53 -4.22 5.02
N PHE A 122 6.47 -4.45 5.95
CA PHE A 122 7.40 -3.39 6.36
C PHE A 122 8.79 -3.89 6.73
N ASP A 123 9.80 -3.06 6.47
CA ASP A 123 11.18 -3.32 6.86
C ASP A 123 11.42 -2.89 8.32
N THR A 124 11.60 -3.87 9.19
CA THR A 124 11.78 -3.69 10.65
C THR A 124 13.03 -2.92 11.03
N ARG A 125 13.99 -2.75 10.10
CA ARG A 125 15.18 -1.89 10.33
C ARG A 125 14.82 -0.41 10.30
N LYS A 126 13.68 -0.07 9.70
CA LYS A 126 13.26 1.30 9.40
C LYS A 126 11.96 1.67 10.08
N ILE A 127 11.01 0.76 10.05
CA ILE A 127 9.64 0.96 10.49
C ILE A 127 9.39 0.14 11.75
N ARG A 128 8.98 0.83 12.81
CA ARG A 128 8.62 0.22 14.08
C ARG A 128 7.11 0.26 14.28
N PHE A 129 6.52 -0.92 14.46
CA PHE A 129 5.14 -1.03 14.91
C PHE A 129 4.98 -0.49 16.34
N ARG A 130 3.95 0.35 16.57
CA ARG A 130 3.68 0.97 17.88
C ARG A 130 2.61 0.23 18.70
N HIS A 131 2.36 -1.05 18.39
CA HIS A 131 1.43 -1.91 19.13
C HIS A 131 -0.03 -1.45 19.14
N VAL A 132 -0.43 -0.66 18.14
CA VAL A 132 -1.83 -0.30 17.91
C VAL A 132 -2.22 -0.79 16.53
N ALA A 133 -3.20 -1.68 16.48
CA ALA A 133 -3.83 -2.16 15.26
C ALA A 133 -5.34 -2.30 15.52
N GLY A 134 -6.16 -2.01 14.52
CA GLY A 134 -7.60 -2.19 14.63
C GLY A 134 -8.35 -1.87 13.35
N GLU A 135 -9.50 -2.50 13.20
CA GLU A 135 -10.43 -2.21 12.11
C GLU A 135 -11.38 -1.06 12.50
N ILE A 136 -11.78 -0.26 11.53
CA ILE A 136 -12.64 0.91 11.77
C ILE A 136 -14.11 0.53 11.68
N VAL A 137 -14.80 0.59 12.82
CA VAL A 137 -16.26 0.46 12.92
C VAL A 137 -16.88 1.82 13.20
N LEU A 138 -17.87 2.21 12.42
CA LEU A 138 -18.55 3.49 12.61
C LEU A 138 -19.42 3.46 13.87
N PRO A 139 -19.24 4.41 14.80
CA PRO A 139 -19.98 4.40 16.06
C PRO A 139 -21.44 4.85 15.86
N PRO A 140 -22.41 4.28 16.62
CA PRO A 140 -23.78 4.77 16.63
C PRO A 140 -23.84 6.21 17.15
N ARG A 141 -24.76 7.01 16.61
CA ARG A 141 -25.00 8.39 17.08
C ARG A 141 -26.35 8.46 17.79
N LYS A 142 -26.39 9.09 18.97
CA LYS A 142 -27.61 9.23 19.77
C LYS A 142 -28.73 9.88 18.94
N GLY A 143 -29.91 9.25 18.91
CA GLY A 143 -31.06 9.75 18.16
C GLY A 143 -30.96 9.61 16.64
N LYS A 144 -30.01 8.82 16.13
CA LYS A 144 -29.88 8.48 14.71
C LYS A 144 -29.94 6.94 14.54
N PRO A 145 -30.38 6.44 13.37
CA PRO A 145 -30.22 5.03 13.02
C PRO A 145 -28.76 4.60 13.11
N ALA A 146 -28.53 3.29 13.29
CA ALA A 146 -27.19 2.72 13.22
C ALA A 146 -26.56 3.07 11.86
N PRO A 147 -25.28 3.49 11.83
CA PRO A 147 -24.61 3.80 10.57
C PRO A 147 -24.42 2.52 9.75
N VAL A 148 -24.54 2.67 8.42
CA VAL A 148 -24.14 1.62 7.48
C VAL A 148 -22.63 1.43 7.59
N GLN A 149 -22.18 0.21 7.84
CA GLN A 149 -20.75 -0.10 7.94
C GLN A 149 -20.12 -0.22 6.55
N PHE A 150 -18.79 -0.18 6.51
CA PHE A 150 -18.01 -0.35 5.28
C PHE A 150 -18.20 -1.76 4.70
N ASN A 151 -18.18 -1.86 3.36
CA ASN A 151 -18.22 -3.16 2.66
C ASN A 151 -16.98 -4.02 3.02
N ARG A 152 -15.82 -3.37 3.08
CA ARG A 152 -14.57 -3.92 3.60
C ARG A 152 -14.06 -2.98 4.68
N THR A 153 -13.81 -3.52 5.87
CA THR A 153 -13.47 -2.70 7.03
C THR A 153 -12.09 -2.08 6.86
N PRO A 154 -11.93 -0.75 6.98
CA PRO A 154 -10.62 -0.10 6.91
C PRO A 154 -9.69 -0.57 8.02
N PHE A 155 -8.40 -0.71 7.72
CA PHE A 155 -7.43 -1.26 8.65
C PHE A 155 -6.40 -0.22 9.11
N LEU A 156 -6.46 0.14 10.40
CA LEU A 156 -5.63 1.15 11.05
C LEU A 156 -4.49 0.51 11.84
N LEU A 157 -3.28 1.06 11.69
CA LEU A 157 -2.11 0.76 12.52
C LEU A 157 -1.42 2.05 12.96
N ALA A 158 -0.68 1.99 14.07
CA ALA A 158 0.29 3.00 14.44
C ALA A 158 1.72 2.52 14.17
N PHE A 159 2.49 3.32 13.43
CA PHE A 159 3.90 3.08 13.13
C PHE A 159 4.77 4.27 13.55
N GLN A 160 6.08 4.02 13.55
CA GLN A 160 7.10 5.04 13.70
C GLN A 160 8.26 4.76 12.75
N ALA A 161 8.72 5.81 12.08
CA ALA A 161 9.97 5.82 11.32
C ALA A 161 10.84 6.94 11.90
N GLY A 162 12.04 6.64 12.42
CA GLY A 162 12.88 7.67 13.05
C GLY A 162 12.12 8.48 14.12
N TRP A 163 12.04 9.80 13.94
CA TRP A 163 11.31 10.73 14.82
C TRP A 163 9.83 10.86 14.45
N PHE A 164 9.43 10.39 13.27
CA PHE A 164 8.08 10.53 12.75
C PHE A 164 7.16 9.41 13.24
N LYS A 165 6.15 9.79 14.01
CA LYS A 165 5.10 8.90 14.54
C LYS A 165 3.80 9.20 13.81
N PHE A 166 3.12 8.15 13.34
CA PHE A 166 1.89 8.33 12.55
C PHE A 166 0.96 7.14 12.71
N ASN A 167 -0.33 7.43 12.57
CA ASN A 167 -1.37 6.45 12.35
C ASN A 167 -1.60 6.31 10.84
N ILE A 168 -1.71 5.09 10.35
CA ILE A 168 -1.93 4.80 8.94
C ILE A 168 -3.14 3.89 8.80
N CYS A 169 -4.04 4.21 7.89
CA CYS A 169 -5.22 3.40 7.60
C CYS A 169 -5.23 3.05 6.12
N THR A 170 -5.25 1.75 5.81
CA THR A 170 -5.47 1.28 4.44
C THR A 170 -6.95 1.01 4.20
N VAL A 171 -7.45 1.39 3.03
CA VAL A 171 -8.82 1.12 2.57
C VAL A 171 -8.82 0.28 1.30
N HIS A 172 -9.91 -0.45 1.08
CA HIS A 172 -10.30 -0.99 -0.22
C HIS A 172 -11.79 -0.71 -0.40
N LEU A 173 -12.11 0.51 -0.84
CA LEU A 173 -13.47 1.03 -0.88
C LEU A 173 -14.28 0.39 -2.01
N LEU A 174 -15.60 0.43 -1.89
CA LEU A 174 -16.50 -0.13 -2.87
C LEU A 174 -16.17 0.37 -4.29
N TYR A 175 -15.97 -0.57 -5.22
CA TYR A 175 -16.05 -0.25 -6.64
C TYR A 175 -17.51 0.12 -6.95
N GLY A 176 -18.41 -0.85 -7.13
CA GLY A 176 -19.80 -0.55 -7.46
C GLY A 176 -19.96 -0.07 -8.91
N ASP A 177 -21.04 0.65 -9.20
CA ASP A 177 -21.33 1.14 -10.54
C ASP A 177 -20.55 2.44 -10.83
N ALA A 178 -20.07 2.60 -12.06
CA ALA A 178 -19.44 3.85 -12.50
C ALA A 178 -20.48 4.98 -12.64
N ASP A 179 -21.73 4.63 -12.94
CA ASP A 179 -22.83 5.59 -13.11
C ASP A 179 -23.50 5.97 -11.77
N ASP A 180 -23.34 5.13 -10.73
CA ASP A 180 -23.80 5.42 -9.36
C ASP A 180 -22.68 5.26 -8.33
N THR A 181 -22.03 6.38 -8.02
CA THR A 181 -20.95 6.46 -7.02
C THR A 181 -21.45 6.78 -5.61
N THR A 182 -22.77 6.74 -5.35
CA THR A 182 -23.36 7.21 -4.08
C THR A 182 -22.80 6.49 -2.87
N GLU A 183 -22.73 5.16 -2.91
CA GLU A 183 -22.21 4.35 -1.81
C GLU A 183 -20.69 4.53 -1.63
N ARG A 184 -19.92 4.58 -2.73
CA ARG A 184 -18.47 4.84 -2.68
C ARG A 184 -18.18 6.20 -2.05
N LYS A 185 -18.89 7.26 -2.47
CA LYS A 185 -18.78 8.61 -1.88
C LYS A 185 -19.12 8.62 -0.38
N ARG A 186 -20.12 7.83 0.04
CA ARG A 186 -20.45 7.66 1.45
C ARG A 186 -19.28 7.05 2.21
N GLU A 187 -18.74 5.92 1.76
CA GLU A 187 -17.60 5.28 2.43
C GLU A 187 -16.40 6.21 2.56
N ILE A 188 -16.04 6.92 1.48
CA ILE A 188 -14.95 7.92 1.48
C ILE A 188 -15.21 9.00 2.53
N ARG A 189 -16.41 9.59 2.53
CA ARG A 189 -16.77 10.65 3.47
C ARG A 189 -16.75 10.14 4.91
N ASP A 190 -17.27 8.95 5.16
CA ASP A 190 -17.40 8.39 6.50
C ASP A 190 -16.02 8.07 7.10
N ILE A 191 -15.10 7.46 6.34
CA ILE A 191 -13.75 7.17 6.83
C ILE A 191 -12.93 8.45 7.04
N ALA A 192 -13.02 9.41 6.10
CA ALA A 192 -12.30 10.67 6.22
C ALA A 192 -12.84 11.49 7.40
N SER A 193 -14.16 11.56 7.59
CA SER A 193 -14.77 12.25 8.72
C SER A 193 -14.46 11.57 10.06
N PHE A 194 -14.43 10.24 10.11
CA PHE A 194 -14.04 9.50 11.30
C PHE A 194 -12.65 9.90 11.80
N PHE A 195 -11.66 9.93 10.91
CA PHE A 195 -10.30 10.32 11.27
C PHE A 195 -10.16 11.81 11.53
N THR A 196 -10.94 12.66 10.85
CA THR A 196 -10.94 14.10 11.15
C THR A 196 -11.43 14.39 12.56
N GLU A 197 -12.50 13.75 13.01
CA GLU A 197 -13.01 13.92 14.37
C GLU A 197 -12.11 13.27 15.42
N ARG A 198 -11.39 12.21 15.06
CA ARG A 198 -10.41 11.58 15.95
C ARG A 198 -9.17 12.45 16.13
N GLN A 199 -8.61 12.93 15.01
CA GLN A 199 -7.44 13.80 15.00
C GLN A 199 -7.66 15.11 15.76
N LYS A 200 -8.86 15.72 15.68
CA LYS A 200 -9.21 16.91 16.49
C LYS A 200 -9.13 16.68 18.00
N LYS A 201 -9.16 15.42 18.46
CA LYS A 201 -9.13 15.06 19.88
C LYS A 201 -7.73 14.70 20.36
N ASP A 202 -6.95 14.01 19.54
CA ASP A 202 -5.63 13.50 19.93
C ASP A 202 -4.45 14.28 19.34
N GLY A 203 -4.68 15.12 18.33
CA GLY A 203 -3.64 15.89 17.63
C GLY A 203 -2.66 15.03 16.83
N GLU A 204 -2.90 13.72 16.68
CA GLU A 204 -1.96 12.82 16.03
C GLU A 204 -1.98 12.98 14.49
N THR A 205 -0.91 12.51 13.84
CA THR A 205 -0.85 12.46 12.37
C THR A 205 -1.56 11.22 11.84
N TYR A 206 -2.42 11.41 10.84
CA TYR A 206 -3.14 10.36 10.16
C TYR A 206 -2.82 10.33 8.66
N ILE A 207 -2.46 9.16 8.17
CA ILE A 207 -2.30 8.86 6.75
C ILE A 207 -3.42 7.90 6.36
N LEU A 208 -4.23 8.28 5.39
CA LEU A 208 -5.27 7.43 4.81
C LEU A 208 -4.86 7.09 3.38
N LEU A 209 -4.76 5.81 3.07
CA LEU A 209 -4.28 5.34 1.77
C LEU A 209 -4.98 4.06 1.35
N GLY A 210 -4.70 3.58 0.14
CA GLY A 210 -5.28 2.33 -0.37
C GLY A 210 -6.04 2.56 -1.65
N ASP A 211 -6.86 1.58 -2.01
CA ASP A 211 -7.73 1.64 -3.17
C ASP A 211 -9.05 2.34 -2.79
N PHE A 212 -9.20 3.59 -3.22
CA PHE A 212 -10.41 4.39 -3.06
C PHE A 212 -11.38 4.20 -4.21
N ASN A 213 -10.97 3.53 -5.29
CA ASN A 213 -11.66 3.48 -6.55
C ASN A 213 -12.04 4.87 -7.11
N ILE A 214 -11.24 5.92 -6.88
CA ILE A 214 -11.48 7.25 -7.48
C ILE A 214 -11.22 7.20 -8.99
N LEU A 215 -12.10 7.83 -9.79
CA LEU A 215 -12.03 7.76 -11.24
C LEU A 215 -11.10 8.85 -11.80
N ASN A 216 -11.25 10.09 -11.34
CA ASN A 216 -10.41 11.21 -11.76
C ASN A 216 -10.28 12.27 -10.64
N PRO A 217 -9.23 13.12 -10.66
CA PRO A 217 -8.95 14.03 -9.57
C PRO A 217 -9.97 15.17 -9.40
N GLU A 218 -10.84 15.39 -10.39
CA GLU A 218 -11.90 16.40 -10.37
C GLU A 218 -13.27 15.83 -9.96
N ASP A 219 -13.40 14.52 -9.74
CA ASP A 219 -14.69 13.89 -9.45
C ASP A 219 -15.18 14.10 -8.00
N GLU A 220 -16.46 13.76 -7.79
CA GLU A 220 -17.11 13.90 -6.49
C GLU A 220 -16.53 12.94 -5.42
N THR A 221 -15.89 11.83 -5.83
CA THR A 221 -15.24 10.89 -4.91
C THR A 221 -13.93 11.47 -4.37
N MET A 222 -13.13 12.13 -5.20
CA MET A 222 -11.98 12.92 -4.74
C MET A 222 -12.43 14.09 -3.87
N SER A 223 -13.49 14.78 -4.26
CA SER A 223 -14.05 15.90 -3.48
C SER A 223 -14.52 15.46 -2.09
N ALA A 224 -15.06 14.25 -1.94
CA ALA A 224 -15.45 13.69 -0.66
C ALA A 224 -14.24 13.45 0.27
N LEU A 225 -13.11 13.00 -0.28
CA LEU A 225 -11.86 12.81 0.48
C LEU A 225 -11.30 14.15 0.95
N LEU A 226 -11.17 15.12 0.05
CA LEU A 226 -10.58 16.43 0.34
C LEU A 226 -11.49 17.29 1.24
N GLY A 227 -12.81 17.20 1.06
CA GLY A 227 -13.80 17.98 1.81
C GLY A 227 -13.83 17.67 3.32
N SER A 228 -13.31 16.51 3.73
CA SER A 228 -13.20 16.14 5.14
C SER A 228 -11.89 16.59 5.79
N GLY A 229 -11.06 17.40 5.13
CA GLY A 229 -9.84 17.98 5.70
C GLY A 229 -8.61 17.07 5.59
N PHE A 230 -8.66 16.05 4.74
CA PHE A 230 -7.48 15.37 4.25
C PHE A 230 -6.92 16.12 3.03
N GLU A 231 -5.63 16.00 2.81
CA GLU A 231 -4.98 16.54 1.62
C GLU A 231 -4.27 15.44 0.84
N VAL A 232 -4.49 15.42 -0.48
CA VAL A 232 -3.65 14.69 -1.42
C VAL A 232 -2.75 15.70 -2.12
N ARG A 233 -1.43 15.60 -1.86
CA ARG A 233 -0.43 16.49 -2.47
C ARG A 233 -0.46 16.37 -3.99
N PRO A 234 -0.22 17.45 -4.76
CA PRO A 234 -0.30 17.41 -6.22
C PRO A 234 0.54 16.29 -6.88
N GLN A 235 1.75 16.06 -6.37
CA GLN A 235 2.64 14.99 -6.85
C GLN A 235 2.13 13.55 -6.62
N LEU A 236 1.08 13.37 -5.81
CA LEU A 236 0.44 12.07 -5.55
C LEU A 236 -0.86 11.87 -6.35
N ARG A 237 -1.35 12.90 -7.05
CA ARG A 237 -2.53 12.78 -7.91
C ARG A 237 -2.11 12.18 -9.24
N LEU A 238 -1.87 10.88 -9.25
CA LEU A 238 -1.41 10.11 -10.40
C LEU A 238 -2.41 9.00 -10.73
N PRO A 239 -2.63 8.69 -12.03
CA PRO A 239 -3.43 7.53 -12.39
C PRO A 239 -2.70 6.25 -12.00
N THR A 240 -3.40 5.31 -11.37
CA THR A 240 -2.82 4.05 -10.88
C THR A 240 -3.42 2.84 -11.57
N ALA A 241 -4.52 2.96 -12.31
CA ALA A 241 -4.99 1.85 -13.12
C ALA A 241 -4.02 1.50 -14.26
N VAL A 242 -3.76 0.21 -14.48
CA VAL A 242 -2.87 -0.26 -15.56
C VAL A 242 -3.55 -0.21 -16.92
N GLN A 243 -4.87 -0.40 -16.96
CA GLN A 243 -5.65 -0.51 -18.21
C GLN A 243 -6.49 0.73 -18.53
N SER A 244 -6.50 1.74 -17.66
CA SER A 244 -7.22 3.00 -17.84
C SER A 244 -6.43 4.17 -17.22
N ALA A 245 -6.94 5.39 -17.35
CA ALA A 245 -6.36 6.58 -16.70
C ALA A 245 -7.02 6.87 -15.34
N ASN A 246 -7.55 5.86 -14.65
CA ASN A 246 -8.24 6.04 -13.39
C ASN A 246 -7.27 6.21 -12.21
N PHE A 247 -7.71 6.95 -11.19
CA PHE A 247 -6.93 7.37 -10.01
C PHE A 247 -7.33 6.57 -8.77
N TYR A 248 -7.42 5.24 -8.91
CA TYR A 248 -8.00 4.38 -7.90
C TYR A 248 -7.34 4.52 -6.54
N ASP A 249 -6.00 4.49 -6.51
CA ASP A 249 -5.24 4.50 -5.26
C ASP A 249 -4.87 5.92 -4.84
N GLN A 250 -4.93 6.21 -3.55
CA GLN A 250 -4.55 7.51 -2.99
C GLN A 250 -3.62 7.36 -1.78
N ILE A 251 -2.83 8.41 -1.53
CA ILE A 251 -2.14 8.63 -0.26
C ILE A 251 -2.55 10.04 0.21
N ALA A 252 -3.45 10.09 1.17
CA ALA A 252 -3.99 11.30 1.74
C ALA A 252 -3.46 11.51 3.16
N VAL A 253 -3.06 12.74 3.46
CA VAL A 253 -2.45 13.09 4.74
C VAL A 253 -3.32 14.07 5.51
N ARG A 254 -3.39 13.87 6.82
CA ARG A 254 -3.98 14.81 7.77
C ARG A 254 -3.03 15.01 8.93
N THR A 255 -2.59 16.24 9.12
CA THR A 255 -1.58 16.62 10.11
C THR A 255 -1.92 17.98 10.70
N GLU A 256 -1.59 18.17 11.97
CA GLU A 256 -1.44 19.51 12.53
C GLU A 256 -0.10 20.09 12.02
N ASP A 257 -0.03 21.40 11.81
CA ASP A 257 1.20 22.15 11.52
C ASP A 257 2.08 21.68 10.34
N LYS A 258 1.50 21.00 9.35
CA LYS A 258 2.19 20.54 8.12
C LYS A 258 3.42 19.63 8.38
N LEU A 259 3.43 18.89 9.48
CA LEU A 259 4.53 17.98 9.87
C LEU A 259 4.81 16.83 8.88
N VAL A 260 3.96 16.63 7.87
CA VAL A 260 4.23 15.70 6.77
C VAL A 260 4.86 16.42 5.58
N GLU A 261 6.19 16.27 5.48
CA GLU A 261 6.99 16.68 4.34
C GLU A 261 7.20 15.50 3.38
N ILE A 262 6.66 15.62 2.15
CA ILE A 262 6.88 14.65 1.07
C ILE A 262 7.98 15.18 0.16
N ALA A 263 9.12 14.51 0.15
CA ALA A 263 10.28 14.91 -0.65
C ALA A 263 10.08 14.61 -2.14
N THR A 264 9.53 13.43 -2.45
CA THR A 264 9.17 13.01 -3.81
C THR A 264 8.08 11.95 -3.75
N ALA A 265 7.42 11.70 -4.88
CA ALA A 265 6.39 10.70 -5.02
C ALA A 265 6.33 10.20 -6.47
N GLY A 266 5.69 9.06 -6.70
CA GLY A 266 5.53 8.53 -8.05
C GLY A 266 4.67 7.27 -8.09
N THR A 267 4.60 6.67 -9.27
CA THR A 267 4.07 5.32 -9.46
C THR A 267 5.15 4.39 -10.02
N VAL A 268 5.03 3.09 -9.73
CA VAL A 268 5.85 2.06 -10.37
C VAL A 268 5.06 1.43 -11.51
N LYS A 269 5.48 1.73 -12.74
CA LYS A 269 4.93 1.15 -13.98
C LYS A 269 5.61 -0.18 -14.28
N TRP A 270 5.31 -1.19 -13.48
CA TRP A 270 5.95 -2.52 -13.56
C TRP A 270 5.91 -3.12 -14.98
N GLN A 271 4.89 -2.80 -15.78
CA GLN A 271 4.73 -3.27 -17.17
C GLN A 271 5.79 -2.76 -18.14
N ASP A 272 6.58 -1.75 -17.74
CA ASP A 272 7.72 -1.26 -18.52
C ASP A 272 8.94 -2.18 -18.38
N TYR A 273 8.94 -3.04 -17.35
CA TYR A 273 10.09 -3.89 -16.97
C TYR A 273 9.80 -5.39 -17.10
N VAL A 274 8.63 -5.83 -16.67
CA VAL A 274 8.23 -7.25 -16.61
C VAL A 274 6.86 -7.45 -17.24
N PHE A 275 6.64 -8.60 -17.87
CA PHE A 275 5.43 -8.88 -18.66
C PHE A 275 5.12 -7.77 -19.67
N ARG A 276 6.18 -7.26 -20.32
CA ARG A 276 6.09 -6.22 -21.34
C ARG A 276 5.38 -6.79 -22.56
N ASP A 277 4.80 -5.94 -23.39
CA ASP A 277 4.16 -6.40 -24.63
C ASP A 277 5.14 -7.16 -25.54
N ALA A 278 6.42 -6.79 -25.50
CA ALA A 278 7.51 -7.49 -26.20
C ALA A 278 7.77 -8.91 -25.66
N ASP A 279 7.33 -9.23 -24.43
CA ASP A 279 7.51 -10.53 -23.81
C ASP A 279 6.40 -11.52 -24.18
N LEU A 280 5.39 -11.10 -24.97
CA LEU A 280 4.24 -11.92 -25.34
C LEU A 280 4.65 -13.31 -25.84
N ALA A 281 5.63 -13.39 -26.75
CA ALA A 281 6.04 -14.66 -27.35
C ALA A 281 6.60 -15.65 -26.31
N GLU A 282 7.31 -15.15 -25.28
CA GLU A 282 7.89 -15.99 -24.22
C GLU A 282 6.84 -16.49 -23.22
N TYR A 283 5.76 -15.72 -23.02
CA TYR A 283 4.69 -16.04 -22.06
C TYR A 283 3.47 -16.71 -22.68
N ALA A 284 3.25 -16.59 -23.99
CA ALA A 284 2.09 -17.16 -24.67
C ALA A 284 1.85 -18.65 -24.37
N PRO A 285 2.88 -19.53 -24.27
CA PRO A 285 2.67 -20.93 -23.92
C PRO A 285 2.20 -21.17 -22.47
N LEU A 286 2.39 -20.18 -21.58
CA LEU A 286 2.03 -20.24 -20.16
C LEU A 286 0.64 -19.64 -19.89
N MET A 287 0.06 -18.96 -20.88
CA MET A 287 -1.25 -18.36 -20.75
C MET A 287 -2.36 -19.42 -20.75
N PRO A 288 -3.42 -19.23 -19.94
CA PRO A 288 -4.57 -20.11 -19.95
C PRO A 288 -5.26 -20.06 -21.33
N THR A 289 -5.62 -21.23 -21.86
CA THR A 289 -6.29 -21.36 -23.17
C THR A 289 -7.78 -21.04 -23.12
N THR A 290 -8.37 -20.96 -21.91
CA THR A 290 -9.76 -20.56 -21.69
C THR A 290 -9.86 -19.57 -20.52
N THR A 291 -10.72 -18.56 -20.66
CA THR A 291 -11.08 -17.68 -19.54
C THR A 291 -12.32 -18.24 -18.84
N LYS A 292 -12.45 -18.05 -17.51
CA LYS A 292 -13.67 -18.47 -16.76
C LYS A 292 -14.97 -17.88 -17.31
N GLN A 293 -14.88 -16.77 -18.03
CA GLN A 293 -16.02 -16.03 -18.60
C GLN A 293 -16.41 -16.52 -20.01
N GLY A 294 -15.68 -17.48 -20.59
CA GLY A 294 -15.99 -18.10 -21.88
C GLY A 294 -15.93 -17.17 -23.10
N LYS A 295 -15.55 -15.89 -22.91
CA LYS A 295 -15.42 -14.92 -24.00
C LYS A 295 -13.98 -14.90 -24.50
N PRO A 296 -13.73 -15.13 -25.79
CA PRO A 296 -12.39 -15.03 -26.35
C PRO A 296 -11.92 -13.56 -26.32
N ALA A 297 -10.64 -13.35 -26.05
CA ALA A 297 -10.03 -12.04 -26.23
C ALA A 297 -10.05 -11.67 -27.71
N LYS A 298 -10.06 -10.36 -28.02
CA LYS A 298 -10.04 -9.87 -29.41
C LYS A 298 -8.73 -10.22 -30.14
N THR A 299 -7.61 -10.27 -29.42
CA THR A 299 -6.27 -10.57 -29.92
C THR A 299 -5.43 -11.25 -28.83
N ASP A 300 -4.35 -11.94 -29.22
CA ASP A 300 -3.39 -12.55 -28.28
C ASP A 300 -2.76 -11.52 -27.36
N LEU A 301 -2.42 -10.33 -27.88
CA LEU A 301 -1.90 -9.24 -27.07
C LEU A 301 -2.92 -8.75 -26.04
N ALA A 302 -4.21 -8.68 -26.38
CA ALA A 302 -5.25 -8.32 -25.42
C ALA A 302 -5.43 -9.40 -24.35
N ALA A 303 -5.37 -10.68 -24.73
CA ALA A 303 -5.37 -11.79 -23.77
C ALA A 303 -4.19 -11.71 -22.82
N PHE A 304 -2.99 -11.45 -23.33
CA PHE A 304 -1.76 -11.33 -22.55
C PHE A 304 -1.79 -10.13 -21.61
N ARG A 305 -2.16 -8.94 -22.11
CA ARG A 305 -2.32 -7.74 -21.29
C ARG A 305 -3.35 -7.92 -20.17
N LYS A 306 -4.37 -8.76 -20.35
CA LYS A 306 -5.29 -9.14 -19.28
C LYS A 306 -4.66 -10.16 -18.33
N TRP A 307 -4.07 -11.23 -18.86
CA TRP A 307 -3.46 -12.28 -18.07
C TRP A 307 -2.34 -11.77 -17.15
N ARG A 308 -1.44 -10.91 -17.65
CA ARG A 308 -0.32 -10.35 -16.86
C ARG A 308 -0.76 -9.59 -15.62
N THR A 309 -1.98 -9.01 -15.62
CA THR A 309 -2.48 -8.31 -14.44
C THR A 309 -2.77 -9.28 -13.28
N TRP A 310 -3.13 -10.52 -13.57
CA TRP A 310 -3.26 -11.56 -12.55
C TRP A 310 -1.91 -12.13 -12.11
N GLN A 311 -0.84 -11.89 -12.87
CA GLN A 311 0.53 -12.26 -12.51
C GLN A 311 1.20 -11.17 -11.67
N MET A 312 0.94 -9.90 -11.97
CA MET A 312 1.45 -8.73 -11.23
C MET A 312 0.33 -8.00 -10.51
N SER A 313 -0.35 -7.08 -11.17
CA SER A 313 -1.52 -6.34 -10.66
C SER A 313 -2.23 -5.64 -11.82
N ASP A 314 -3.49 -5.23 -11.67
CA ASP A 314 -4.12 -4.19 -12.52
C ASP A 314 -3.97 -2.77 -12.00
N HIS A 315 -3.22 -2.59 -10.91
CA HIS A 315 -2.82 -1.33 -10.33
C HIS A 315 -1.30 -1.13 -10.45
N GLN A 316 -0.90 0.12 -10.59
CA GLN A 316 0.45 0.61 -10.37
C GLN A 316 0.59 0.91 -8.88
N LEU A 317 1.73 0.54 -8.29
CA LEU A 317 2.04 0.92 -6.92
C LEU A 317 2.22 2.44 -6.85
N LEU A 318 1.51 3.10 -5.95
CA LEU A 318 1.65 4.53 -5.65
C LEU A 318 2.53 4.71 -4.41
N TRP A 319 3.46 5.66 -4.44
CA TRP A 319 4.40 5.84 -3.33
C TRP A 319 4.80 7.29 -3.06
N ALA A 320 5.27 7.54 -1.84
CA ALA A 320 5.82 8.80 -1.36
C ALA A 320 7.11 8.56 -0.54
N GLU A 321 8.13 9.38 -0.76
CA GLU A 321 9.25 9.53 0.17
C GLU A 321 8.90 10.59 1.22
N ILE A 322 8.73 10.16 2.47
CA ILE A 322 8.34 11.00 3.59
C ILE A 322 9.55 11.26 4.48
N LYS A 323 9.79 12.51 4.83
CA LYS A 323 10.83 12.89 5.78
C LYS A 323 10.51 12.37 7.18
N MET A 324 11.51 11.84 7.86
CA MET A 324 11.37 11.27 9.21
C MET A 324 12.38 11.78 10.23
N ASP A 325 13.37 12.55 9.78
CA ASP A 325 14.35 13.19 10.63
C ASP A 325 14.09 14.70 10.68
N PHE A 326 13.93 15.21 11.89
CA PHE A 326 13.65 16.62 12.17
C PHE A 326 14.64 17.17 13.20
N THR A 327 15.79 16.51 13.38
CA THR A 327 16.78 16.81 14.41
C THR A 327 17.24 18.27 14.36
N GLU A 328 17.59 18.79 13.18
CA GLU A 328 18.07 20.16 13.02
C GLU A 328 16.99 21.19 13.35
N SER A 329 15.77 21.00 12.86
CA SER A 329 14.62 21.87 13.17
C SER A 329 14.33 21.87 14.66
N TYR A 330 14.38 20.70 15.29
CA TYR A 330 14.21 20.56 16.73
C TYR A 330 15.30 21.31 17.50
N LEU A 331 16.58 21.04 17.22
CA LEU A 331 17.71 21.70 17.90
C LEU A 331 17.69 23.23 17.71
N ALA A 332 17.33 23.70 16.51
CA ALA A 332 17.19 25.14 16.24
C ALA A 332 16.09 25.77 17.10
N SER A 333 14.96 25.09 17.27
CA SER A 333 13.84 25.58 18.08
C SER A 333 14.14 25.69 19.58
N LEU A 334 15.19 25.02 20.05
CA LEU A 334 15.63 25.06 21.46
C LEU A 334 16.55 26.24 21.77
N ARG A 335 16.90 27.08 20.78
CA ARG A 335 17.69 28.30 21.03
C ARG A 335 16.90 29.25 21.93
N SER A 336 17.61 29.96 22.81
CA SER A 336 16.99 30.82 23.83
C SER A 336 16.09 31.95 23.31
N SER A 337 16.22 32.30 22.03
CA SER A 337 15.39 33.30 21.35
C SER A 337 14.16 32.72 20.63
N GLU A 338 14.03 31.40 20.58
CA GLU A 338 13.02 30.70 19.80
C GLU A 338 11.97 30.01 20.69
N THR A 339 10.84 29.66 20.08
CA THR A 339 9.81 28.83 20.72
C THR A 339 10.03 27.36 20.33
N PRO A 340 10.15 26.43 21.30
CA PRO A 340 10.30 25.01 21.00
C PRO A 340 9.17 24.46 20.13
N VAL A 341 9.52 23.72 19.06
CA VAL A 341 8.52 23.09 18.17
C VAL A 341 7.77 21.93 18.83
N ALA A 342 8.27 21.44 19.97
CA ALA A 342 7.60 20.43 20.77
C ALA A 342 7.86 20.69 22.26
N ASN A 343 6.78 20.84 23.03
CA ASN A 343 6.84 20.89 24.49
C ASN A 343 6.83 19.47 25.05
N PHE A 344 8.01 18.83 25.07
CA PHE A 344 8.17 17.60 25.82
C PHE A 344 8.34 17.96 27.30
N THR A 345 7.28 17.81 28.08
CA THR A 345 7.42 17.70 29.54
C THR A 345 7.98 16.30 29.80
N PRO A 346 9.22 16.15 30.30
CA PRO A 346 9.73 14.82 30.63
C PRO A 346 8.79 14.17 31.65
N GLU A 347 8.37 12.93 31.41
CA GLU A 347 7.67 12.15 32.42
C GLU A 347 8.58 12.04 33.64
N THR A 348 8.18 12.70 34.73
CA THR A 348 8.85 12.63 36.03
C THR A 348 8.36 11.39 36.75
N GLY A 349 8.73 10.22 36.24
CA GLY A 349 8.40 8.94 36.84
C GLY A 349 9.38 7.86 36.41
N PRO A 350 9.66 6.84 37.26
CA PRO A 350 10.39 5.68 36.79
C PRO A 350 9.65 5.09 35.58
N ARG A 351 10.39 4.74 34.52
CA ARG A 351 9.85 3.94 33.42
C ARG A 351 9.12 2.75 34.05
N ALA A 352 7.86 2.55 33.71
CA ALA A 352 7.14 1.35 34.14
C ALA A 352 7.90 0.15 33.59
N ASP A 353 8.64 -0.52 34.46
CA ASP A 353 9.36 -1.73 34.11
C ASP A 353 8.32 -2.75 33.65
N ALA A 354 8.48 -3.21 32.40
CA ALA A 354 7.80 -4.39 31.89
C ALA A 354 8.34 -5.60 32.65
N ASN A 355 7.78 -5.85 33.85
CA ASN A 355 7.66 -7.13 34.55
C ASN A 355 7.43 -6.87 36.05
N GLY A 356 6.16 -6.66 36.40
CA GLY A 356 5.68 -6.73 37.78
C GLY A 356 4.46 -7.64 37.84
N ALA A 357 4.68 -8.96 37.75
CA ALA A 357 3.64 -9.92 38.13
C ALA A 357 3.55 -9.94 39.67
N PRO A 358 2.37 -9.74 40.28
CA PRO A 358 2.16 -10.12 41.67
C PRO A 358 1.98 -11.64 41.75
N GLY A 359 2.67 -12.25 42.71
CA GLY A 359 2.59 -13.68 43.03
C GLY A 359 1.39 -14.07 43.85
#